data_AF-K8PBI1-F1
#
_entry.id   AF-K8PBI1-F1
#
_cell.length_a   1.000
_cell.length_b   1.000
_cell.length_c   1.000
_cell.angle_alpha   90.00
_cell.angle_beta   90.00
_cell.angle_gamma   90.00
#
_symmetry.space_group_name_H-M   'P 1'
#
loop_
_entity.id
_entity.type
_entity.pdbx_description
1 polymer ?
#
loop_
_entity_poly.entity_id
_entity_poly.type
_entity_poly.pdbx_seq_one_letter_code
_entity_poly.pdbx_strand_id
1 'polypeptide(L)'
;MRIGRLGQWALGAAASLAIATGAQAADLPAKARAVQYVKICSLYGPGYYYIPGTDTCIKLSGYIRADWNLNGGNYDKPGWDQGNAQGTKSRDRDYFTTRVRTELQIDTRTQTEYGVLRTYTNPRFQFDTGAGPSSGVLTLDYGFIQFAGFTLGKAVSIFQTPWGSSGANSLTSYLIGGYDNVNGISQIAYTAQFGNGVSASVAIEDNRVINRAQLLNASLTQPATGVFTGVFTNSYGGNVSPDFVGNIRVEQKAFTAQLSGAAHNIHANYYAGPGGAAPVETDGHPNDTWGFAVMGGLQLRNLPTGPGDKLSLDASYVNGALKYLLSGVTGTAFDSFGGGSPVFAGSYQTMAVLSLMDGVYSTGGSIEKTSGWGFRGGFVHNWSPTWETGIFGSYSRIEFSSNGAAAFCTAFTALSPKSNGYSCNPNFSIWQVGQRTAWTPVKNLTFSAEVLYTYLDQSHTGSQTLTNPGQLTGSFKPTAVYDFKDQGVISGLVGVRRTF
;
A
#
# COMPACT_ATOMS: atom_id res chain seq x y z
N MET A 1 54.62 -70.86 -23.75
CA MET A 1 53.72 -70.44 -22.66
C MET A 1 52.31 -70.86 -23.06
N ARG A 2 52.02 -72.17 -22.99
CA ARG A 2 51.13 -72.85 -22.02
C ARG A 2 49.70 -72.26 -21.97
N ILE A 3 48.74 -72.91 -22.65
CA ILE A 3 47.69 -73.84 -22.11
C ILE A 3 46.55 -73.01 -21.46
N GLY A 4 45.25 -73.15 -21.72
CA GLY A 4 44.34 -74.22 -22.19
C GLY A 4 42.99 -73.93 -21.50
N ARG A 5 41.80 -74.17 -22.05
CA ARG A 5 41.00 -75.42 -21.93
C ARG A 5 39.58 -75.12 -22.46
N LEU A 6 39.03 -76.00 -23.31
CA LEU A 6 37.86 -76.89 -23.06
C LEU A 6 36.67 -76.19 -22.36
N GLY A 7 35.46 -76.09 -22.91
CA GLY A 7 34.74 -76.99 -23.82
C GLY A 7 33.92 -78.03 -23.02
N GLN A 8 32.61 -78.05 -23.27
CA GLN A 8 31.67 -79.20 -23.25
C GLN A 8 30.50 -79.25 -22.22
N TRP A 9 29.27 -79.24 -22.79
CA TRP A 9 28.04 -80.06 -22.59
C TRP A 9 27.59 -80.43 -21.15
N ALA A 10 26.30 -80.48 -20.77
CA ALA A 10 25.19 -81.16 -21.43
C ALA A 10 23.80 -80.80 -20.81
N LEU A 11 22.74 -81.07 -21.58
CA LEU A 11 21.35 -81.23 -21.12
C LEU A 11 21.17 -82.50 -20.26
N GLY A 12 20.18 -82.49 -19.35
CA GLY A 12 19.70 -83.72 -18.70
C GLY A 12 18.48 -83.59 -17.79
N ALA A 13 17.30 -83.86 -18.38
CA ALA A 13 16.15 -84.61 -17.86
C ALA A 13 15.33 -84.19 -16.61
N ALA A 14 14.01 -84.35 -16.81
CA ALA A 14 12.87 -84.14 -15.92
C ALA A 14 12.77 -85.12 -14.74
N ALA A 15 12.09 -84.71 -13.65
CA ALA A 15 10.88 -85.37 -13.13
C ALA A 15 10.33 -84.64 -11.89
N SER A 16 9.01 -84.53 -11.89
CA SER A 16 8.07 -83.98 -10.91
C SER A 16 8.12 -84.59 -9.50
N LEU A 17 7.90 -83.78 -8.47
CA LEU A 17 7.16 -84.16 -7.27
C LEU A 17 6.40 -82.95 -6.70
N ALA A 18 5.07 -82.98 -6.80
CA ALA A 18 4.19 -82.11 -6.04
C ALA A 18 4.14 -82.63 -4.60
N ILE A 19 4.52 -81.80 -3.64
CA ILE A 19 4.15 -81.96 -2.24
C ILE A 19 3.57 -80.63 -1.79
N ALA A 20 2.25 -80.63 -1.60
CA ALA A 20 1.56 -79.57 -0.88
C ALA A 20 1.86 -79.71 0.62
N THR A 21 2.57 -78.75 1.20
CA THR A 21 2.64 -78.59 2.66
C THR A 21 2.57 -77.12 3.04
N GLY A 22 1.56 -76.79 3.85
CA GLY A 22 1.57 -75.65 4.75
C GLY A 22 1.26 -74.30 4.13
N ALA A 23 0.00 -73.87 4.24
CA ALA A 23 -0.29 -72.46 4.38
C ALA A 23 0.51 -71.92 5.58
N GLN A 24 1.61 -71.21 5.32
CA GLN A 24 2.18 -70.30 6.30
C GLN A 24 1.37 -69.02 6.18
N ALA A 25 0.42 -68.87 7.11
CA ALA A 25 -0.11 -67.57 7.46
C ALA A 25 1.06 -66.72 7.96
N ALA A 26 1.73 -66.02 7.04
CA ALA A 26 2.52 -64.87 7.38
C ALA A 26 1.51 -63.80 7.79
N ASP A 27 1.34 -63.67 9.10
CA ASP A 27 0.64 -62.58 9.76
C ASP A 27 1.18 -61.27 9.15
N LEU A 28 0.41 -60.67 8.22
CA LEU A 28 0.66 -59.29 7.84
C LEU A 28 0.57 -58.49 9.14
N PRO A 29 1.49 -57.56 9.43
CA PRO A 29 1.23 -56.59 10.48
C PRO A 29 -0.05 -55.84 10.10
N ALA A 30 -1.17 -56.25 10.70
CA ALA A 30 -2.49 -55.69 10.53
C ALA A 30 -2.56 -54.36 11.27
N LYS A 31 -1.77 -53.41 10.79
CA LYS A 31 -1.89 -51.96 10.92
C LYS A 31 -0.68 -51.34 10.23
N ALA A 32 -0.71 -51.32 8.90
CA ALA A 32 -0.21 -50.12 8.26
C ALA A 32 -1.01 -48.97 8.91
N ARG A 33 -0.35 -48.12 9.72
CA ARG A 33 -0.96 -46.84 10.14
C ARG A 33 -1.59 -46.27 8.86
N ALA A 34 -2.88 -45.94 8.90
CA ALA A 34 -3.51 -45.29 7.77
C ALA A 34 -2.64 -44.08 7.42
N VAL A 35 -1.89 -44.19 6.31
CA VAL A 35 -1.12 -43.07 5.82
C VAL A 35 -2.18 -42.13 5.28
N GLN A 36 -2.56 -41.15 6.09
CA GLN A 36 -3.50 -40.12 5.68
C GLN A 36 -2.77 -39.26 4.65
N TYR A 37 -2.81 -39.69 3.40
CA TYR A 37 -2.32 -38.88 2.29
C TYR A 37 -3.25 -37.69 2.13
N VAL A 38 -2.65 -36.52 1.96
CA VAL A 38 -3.34 -35.33 1.52
C VAL A 38 -3.78 -35.58 0.07
N LYS A 39 -5.08 -35.59 -0.19
CA LYS A 39 -5.63 -35.80 -1.54
C LYS A 39 -5.55 -34.49 -2.33
N ILE A 40 -5.18 -34.56 -3.61
CA ILE A 40 -5.20 -33.39 -4.50
C ILE A 40 -6.66 -32.97 -4.72
N CYS A 41 -6.96 -31.68 -4.59
CA CYS A 41 -8.24 -31.11 -4.99
C CYS A 41 -8.09 -30.42 -6.34
N SER A 42 -8.46 -31.12 -7.42
CA SER A 42 -8.39 -30.58 -8.78
C SER A 42 -9.48 -29.56 -9.10
N LEU A 43 -10.56 -29.51 -8.30
CA LEU A 43 -11.74 -28.67 -8.54
C LEU A 43 -11.41 -27.17 -8.65
N TYR A 44 -10.45 -26.69 -7.86
CA TYR A 44 -10.08 -25.27 -7.80
C TYR A 44 -8.69 -24.98 -8.40
N GLY A 45 -8.11 -25.95 -9.11
CA GLY A 45 -6.85 -25.81 -9.82
C GLY A 45 -5.60 -26.24 -9.03
N PRO A 46 -4.41 -25.96 -9.58
CA PRO A 46 -3.16 -26.46 -9.03
C PRO A 46 -2.83 -25.86 -7.65
N GLY A 47 -2.23 -26.67 -6.79
CA GLY A 47 -1.82 -26.29 -5.43
C GLY A 47 -2.91 -26.44 -4.38
N TYR A 48 -4.11 -26.88 -4.76
CA TYR A 48 -5.18 -27.22 -3.83
C TYR A 48 -5.15 -28.68 -3.40
N TYR A 49 -5.47 -28.88 -2.12
CA TYR A 49 -5.51 -30.17 -1.47
C TYR A 49 -6.78 -30.28 -0.62
N TYR A 50 -7.36 -31.46 -0.46
CA TYR A 50 -8.47 -31.65 0.47
C TYR A 50 -7.96 -31.63 1.92
N ILE A 51 -8.66 -30.88 2.77
CA ILE A 51 -8.49 -30.98 4.23
C ILE A 51 -9.01 -32.38 4.64
N PRO A 52 -8.19 -33.22 5.31
CA PRO A 52 -8.58 -34.58 5.65
C PRO A 52 -9.92 -34.64 6.40
N GLY A 53 -10.83 -35.51 5.93
CA GLY A 53 -12.16 -35.69 6.54
C GLY A 53 -13.21 -34.66 6.11
N THR A 54 -12.93 -33.80 5.13
CA THR A 54 -13.87 -32.79 4.62
C THR A 54 -13.85 -32.70 3.10
N ASP A 55 -14.87 -32.06 2.51
CA ASP A 55 -14.93 -31.68 1.10
C ASP A 55 -14.32 -30.29 0.82
N THR A 56 -13.65 -29.71 1.82
CA THR A 56 -13.00 -28.40 1.73
C THR A 56 -11.61 -28.53 1.15
N CYS A 57 -11.34 -27.76 0.11
CA CYS A 57 -10.02 -27.65 -0.49
C CYS A 57 -9.25 -26.50 0.15
N ILE A 58 -7.96 -26.68 0.40
CA ILE A 58 -7.04 -25.69 0.93
C ILE A 58 -5.85 -25.51 -0.02
N LYS A 59 -5.44 -24.27 -0.22
CA LYS A 59 -4.17 -23.90 -0.86
C LYS A 59 -3.35 -23.08 0.12
N LEU A 60 -2.11 -23.51 0.31
CA LEU A 60 -1.07 -22.76 1.00
C LEU A 60 -0.13 -22.19 -0.06
N SER A 61 0.11 -20.89 0.00
CA SER A 61 1.04 -20.20 -0.88
C SER A 61 1.61 -18.98 -0.17
N GLY A 62 2.51 -18.25 -0.81
CA GLY A 62 3.03 -17.04 -0.19
C GLY A 62 4.29 -16.54 -0.84
N TYR A 63 5.02 -15.70 -0.11
CA TYR A 63 6.37 -15.33 -0.48
C TYR A 63 7.23 -14.96 0.71
N ILE A 64 8.54 -15.07 0.51
CA ILE A 64 9.54 -14.39 1.32
C ILE A 64 10.18 -13.32 0.46
N ARG A 65 10.34 -12.12 1.02
CA ARG A 65 10.97 -10.98 0.37
C ARG A 65 11.99 -10.34 1.31
N ALA A 66 13.17 -10.08 0.80
CA ALA A 66 14.21 -9.29 1.47
C ALA A 66 14.48 -8.04 0.65
N ASP A 67 14.51 -6.88 1.29
CA ASP A 67 14.67 -5.58 0.67
C ASP A 67 15.77 -4.77 1.37
N TRP A 68 16.50 -4.01 0.57
CA TRP A 68 17.50 -3.02 0.98
C TRP A 68 17.11 -1.68 0.38
N ASN A 69 16.68 -0.75 1.23
CA ASN A 69 16.26 0.59 0.85
C ASN A 69 17.46 1.53 0.98
N LEU A 70 17.59 2.46 0.04
CA LEU A 70 18.69 3.40 -0.12
C LEU A 70 18.12 4.82 -0.14
N ASN A 71 18.66 5.70 0.70
CA ASN A 71 18.28 7.11 0.81
C ASN A 71 16.75 7.32 0.97
N GLY A 72 16.11 6.41 1.71
CA GLY A 72 14.69 6.38 1.98
C GLY A 72 14.37 5.43 3.14
N GLY A 73 13.09 5.34 3.48
CA GLY A 73 12.60 4.40 4.50
C GLY A 73 12.21 3.03 3.93
N ASN A 74 11.72 2.16 4.80
CA ASN A 74 11.19 0.86 4.40
C ASN A 74 10.09 1.00 3.33
N TYR A 75 9.92 -0.01 2.49
CA TYR A 75 9.01 0.00 1.33
C TYR A 75 9.36 1.03 0.27
N ASP A 76 10.65 1.39 0.14
CA ASP A 76 11.11 2.49 -0.70
C ASP A 76 10.29 3.77 -0.44
N LYS A 77 10.12 4.08 0.86
CA LYS A 77 9.51 5.35 1.27
C LYS A 77 10.48 6.46 0.85
N PRO A 78 10.06 7.45 0.06
CA PRO A 78 10.89 8.62 -0.16
C PRO A 78 11.37 9.20 1.18
N GLY A 79 12.58 9.74 1.22
CA GLY A 79 13.11 10.51 2.35
C GLY A 79 12.38 11.84 2.61
N TRP A 80 11.06 11.77 2.74
CA TRP A 80 10.15 12.80 3.24
C TRP A 80 9.70 12.43 4.65
N ASP A 81 9.03 13.36 5.35
CA ASP A 81 8.43 13.17 6.68
C ASP A 81 9.44 12.98 7.82
N GLN A 82 9.00 13.24 9.06
CA GLN A 82 9.89 13.13 10.23
C GLN A 82 9.98 11.73 10.85
N GLY A 83 9.46 10.70 10.20
CA GLY A 83 9.66 9.32 10.59
C GLY A 83 11.13 8.94 10.41
N ASN A 84 11.88 8.83 11.51
CA ASN A 84 13.32 8.60 11.54
C ASN A 84 14.14 9.71 10.83
N ALA A 85 13.76 10.97 11.07
CA ALA A 85 14.47 12.16 10.59
C ALA A 85 14.65 12.23 9.05
N GLN A 86 13.76 11.59 8.29
CA GLN A 86 13.89 11.46 6.84
C GLN A 86 13.80 12.81 6.12
N GLY A 87 12.80 13.62 6.48
CA GLY A 87 12.52 14.95 5.96
C GLY A 87 13.53 15.99 6.44
N THR A 88 13.88 16.01 7.74
CA THR A 88 14.94 16.89 8.25
C THR A 88 16.29 16.64 7.59
N LYS A 89 16.60 15.42 7.15
CA LYS A 89 17.94 15.03 6.64
C LYS A 89 19.05 15.32 7.66
N SER A 90 18.74 15.26 8.95
CA SER A 90 19.75 15.38 10.01
C SER A 90 20.60 14.12 10.11
N ARG A 91 21.69 14.18 10.88
CA ARG A 91 22.69 13.10 10.97
C ARG A 91 22.14 11.80 11.57
N ASP A 92 21.07 11.90 12.34
CA ASP A 92 20.32 10.79 12.95
C ASP A 92 19.36 10.08 11.97
N ARG A 93 19.34 10.49 10.69
CA ARG A 93 18.60 9.81 9.64
C ARG A 93 19.31 8.53 9.17
N ASP A 94 18.54 7.46 9.01
CA ASP A 94 19.01 6.26 8.32
C ASP A 94 18.99 6.44 6.79
N TYR A 95 20.14 6.24 6.15
CA TYR A 95 20.29 6.23 4.68
C TYR A 95 20.15 4.83 4.09
N PHE A 96 20.17 3.81 4.94
CA PHE A 96 20.14 2.42 4.56
C PHE A 96 19.27 1.67 5.56
N THR A 97 18.18 1.09 5.08
CA THR A 97 17.30 0.27 5.91
C THR A 97 17.01 -1.05 5.21
N THR A 98 16.80 -2.10 6.00
CA THR A 98 16.48 -3.42 5.50
C THR A 98 15.10 -3.84 5.97
N ARG A 99 14.48 -4.70 5.16
CA ARG A 99 13.24 -5.39 5.52
C ARG A 99 13.34 -6.84 5.11
N VAL A 100 12.84 -7.72 5.97
CA VAL A 100 12.46 -9.08 5.61
C VAL A 100 10.97 -9.24 5.87
N ARG A 101 10.26 -9.75 4.88
CA ARG A 101 8.81 -9.97 4.93
C ARG A 101 8.51 -11.40 4.52
N THR A 102 7.69 -12.05 5.33
CA THR A 102 7.09 -13.35 5.01
C THR A 102 5.59 -13.20 4.98
N GLU A 103 5.00 -13.57 3.86
CA GLU A 103 3.56 -13.57 3.66
C GLU A 103 3.08 -15.00 3.46
N LEU A 104 2.11 -15.44 4.26
CA LEU A 104 1.48 -16.74 4.13
C LEU A 104 0.04 -16.53 3.68
N GLN A 105 -0.32 -17.09 2.53
CA GLN A 105 -1.65 -17.04 1.96
C GLN A 105 -2.31 -18.39 2.15
N ILE A 106 -3.48 -18.38 2.80
CA ILE A 106 -4.29 -19.57 3.05
C ILE A 106 -5.64 -19.32 2.39
N ASP A 107 -5.95 -20.10 1.35
CA ASP A 107 -7.20 -20.03 0.59
C ASP A 107 -7.95 -21.34 0.77
N THR A 108 -9.12 -21.31 1.39
CA THR A 108 -9.99 -22.48 1.48
C THR A 108 -11.26 -22.30 0.69
N ARG A 109 -11.74 -23.38 0.07
CA ARG A 109 -12.93 -23.39 -0.77
C ARG A 109 -13.75 -24.66 -0.56
N THR A 110 -15.04 -24.48 -0.40
CA THR A 110 -16.00 -25.57 -0.24
C THR A 110 -17.14 -25.34 -1.23
N GLN A 111 -17.48 -26.38 -1.99
CA GLN A 111 -18.65 -26.31 -2.86
C GLN A 111 -19.90 -26.44 -1.98
N THR A 112 -20.83 -25.51 -2.12
CA THR A 112 -22.13 -25.55 -1.43
C THR A 112 -23.26 -25.52 -2.45
N GLU A 113 -24.49 -25.73 -2.00
CA GLU A 113 -25.70 -25.61 -2.82
C GLU A 113 -25.91 -24.18 -3.36
N TYR A 114 -25.31 -23.17 -2.72
CA TYR A 114 -25.40 -21.76 -3.12
C TYR A 114 -24.15 -21.27 -3.89
N GLY A 115 -23.28 -22.18 -4.32
CA GLY A 115 -22.01 -21.88 -4.97
C GLY A 115 -20.80 -22.06 -4.07
N VAL A 116 -19.67 -21.49 -4.48
CA VAL A 116 -18.40 -21.68 -3.75
C VAL A 116 -18.38 -20.77 -2.52
N LEU A 117 -18.24 -21.38 -1.34
CA LEU A 117 -17.84 -20.68 -0.12
C LEU A 117 -16.32 -20.62 -0.09
N ARG A 118 -15.75 -19.41 -0.04
CA ARG A 118 -14.31 -19.20 0.05
C ARG A 118 -13.96 -18.46 1.33
N THR A 119 -12.89 -18.89 1.99
CA THR A 119 -12.21 -18.07 3.00
C THR A 119 -10.79 -17.81 2.54
N TYR A 120 -10.30 -16.59 2.78
CA TYR A 120 -8.95 -16.22 2.44
C TYR A 120 -8.34 -15.42 3.58
N THR A 121 -7.14 -15.81 3.98
CA THR A 121 -6.34 -15.08 4.96
C THR A 121 -4.91 -14.93 4.51
N ASN A 122 -4.34 -13.78 4.85
CA ASN A 122 -3.01 -13.37 4.49
C ASN A 122 -2.33 -12.69 5.71
N PRO A 123 -1.87 -13.50 6.68
CA PRO A 123 -0.96 -13.02 7.72
C PRO A 123 0.42 -12.72 7.13
N ARG A 124 0.98 -11.60 7.58
CA ARG A 124 2.31 -11.13 7.19
C ARG A 124 3.16 -10.87 8.42
N PHE A 125 4.33 -11.48 8.43
CA PHE A 125 5.39 -11.27 9.41
C PHE A 125 6.44 -10.38 8.80
N GLN A 126 6.89 -9.40 9.58
CA GLN A 126 7.87 -8.43 9.10
C GLN A 126 8.90 -8.08 10.16
N PHE A 127 10.15 -8.02 9.70
CA PHE A 127 11.29 -7.55 10.46
C PHE A 127 11.99 -6.45 9.67
N ASP A 128 12.13 -5.29 10.31
CA ASP A 128 12.60 -4.05 9.71
C ASP A 128 13.77 -3.48 10.49
N THR A 129 14.63 -2.70 9.85
CA THR A 129 15.53 -1.79 10.57
C THR A 129 14.73 -0.95 11.57
N GLY A 130 15.20 -0.90 12.82
CA GLY A 130 14.49 -0.29 13.95
C GLY A 130 13.80 -1.31 14.87
N ALA A 131 13.54 -2.54 14.40
CA ALA A 131 13.06 -3.62 15.26
C ALA A 131 14.19 -4.19 16.13
N GLY A 132 13.91 -4.41 17.42
CA GLY A 132 14.80 -5.18 18.30
C GLY A 132 14.87 -6.66 17.90
N PRO A 133 15.92 -7.41 18.27
CA PRO A 133 16.19 -8.76 17.75
C PRO A 133 15.06 -9.78 17.96
N SER A 134 14.26 -9.63 19.02
CA SER A 134 13.14 -10.51 19.36
C SER A 134 11.77 -9.85 19.09
N SER A 135 11.74 -8.80 18.28
CA SER A 135 10.53 -8.06 17.93
C SER A 135 10.25 -8.14 16.43
N GLY A 136 9.02 -7.84 16.04
CA GLY A 136 8.58 -7.84 14.65
C GLY A 136 7.10 -7.49 14.58
N VAL A 137 6.62 -7.21 13.38
CA VAL A 137 5.20 -6.88 13.16
C VAL A 137 4.49 -8.08 12.55
N LEU A 138 3.45 -8.56 13.24
CA LEU A 138 2.45 -9.44 12.65
C LEU A 138 1.25 -8.58 12.24
N THR A 139 0.92 -8.64 10.95
CA THR A 139 -0.26 -7.96 10.38
C THR A 139 -1.17 -8.97 9.71
N LEU A 140 -2.47 -8.70 9.74
CA LEU A 140 -3.47 -9.38 8.91
C LEU A 140 -3.83 -8.42 7.78
N ASP A 141 -3.25 -8.59 6.60
CA ASP A 141 -3.56 -7.71 5.46
C ASP A 141 -4.93 -8.05 4.89
N TYR A 142 -5.19 -9.33 4.64
CA TYR A 142 -6.48 -9.81 4.16
C TYR A 142 -7.02 -10.91 5.06
N GLY A 143 -8.32 -10.89 5.28
CA GLY A 143 -9.06 -11.85 6.10
C GLY A 143 -10.54 -11.70 5.81
N PHE A 144 -11.05 -12.51 4.88
CA PHE A 144 -12.44 -12.37 4.42
C PHE A 144 -13.09 -13.71 4.08
N ILE A 145 -14.42 -13.66 4.06
CA ILE A 145 -15.31 -14.73 3.59
C ILE A 145 -15.97 -14.25 2.30
N GLN A 146 -16.00 -15.12 1.31
CA GLN A 146 -16.66 -14.90 0.02
C GLN A 146 -17.74 -15.94 -0.21
N PHE A 147 -18.95 -15.47 -0.51
CA PHE A 147 -20.11 -16.33 -0.70
C PHE A 147 -21.19 -15.61 -1.53
N ALA A 148 -21.72 -16.28 -2.56
CA ALA A 148 -22.82 -15.76 -3.39
C ALA A 148 -22.63 -14.30 -3.90
N GLY A 149 -21.41 -13.93 -4.28
CA GLY A 149 -21.06 -12.58 -4.75
C GLY A 149 -20.69 -11.58 -3.64
N PHE A 150 -20.93 -11.92 -2.37
CA PHE A 150 -20.49 -11.12 -1.23
C PHE A 150 -19.01 -11.35 -0.91
N THR A 151 -18.33 -10.30 -0.45
CA THR A 151 -17.04 -10.33 0.24
C THR A 151 -17.21 -9.63 1.59
N LEU A 152 -16.96 -10.36 2.67
CA LEU A 152 -17.20 -9.93 4.05
C LEU A 152 -15.90 -10.02 4.82
N GLY A 153 -15.42 -8.88 5.34
CA GLY A 153 -14.18 -8.81 6.13
C GLY A 153 -13.16 -7.85 5.55
N LYS A 154 -11.88 -8.12 5.79
CA LYS A 154 -10.78 -7.24 5.37
C LYS A 154 -10.24 -7.67 4.01
N ALA A 155 -10.45 -6.85 2.98
CA ALA A 155 -10.06 -7.11 1.59
C ALA A 155 -9.62 -5.82 0.89
N VAL A 156 -9.04 -5.92 -0.31
CA VAL A 156 -8.78 -4.75 -1.16
C VAL A 156 -10.10 -4.02 -1.43
N SER A 157 -10.11 -2.70 -1.35
CA SER A 157 -11.31 -1.89 -1.60
C SER A 157 -11.79 -2.09 -3.03
N ILE A 158 -13.10 -2.12 -3.24
CA ILE A 158 -13.65 -2.16 -4.60
C ILE A 158 -13.40 -0.84 -5.35
N PHE A 159 -13.04 0.25 -4.66
CA PHE A 159 -12.63 1.49 -5.32
C PHE A 159 -11.35 1.28 -6.13
N GLN A 160 -10.42 0.47 -5.63
CA GLN A 160 -9.11 0.27 -6.25
C GLN A 160 -9.22 -0.40 -7.62
N THR A 161 -8.39 0.01 -8.57
CA THR A 161 -8.18 -0.75 -9.80
C THR A 161 -7.48 -2.08 -9.51
N PRO A 162 -7.58 -3.10 -10.40
CA PRO A 162 -6.93 -4.39 -10.20
C PRO A 162 -5.41 -4.30 -10.04
N TRP A 163 -4.78 -3.27 -10.60
CA TRP A 163 -3.35 -3.06 -10.52
C TRP A 163 -2.91 -2.13 -9.37
N GLY A 164 -3.79 -1.23 -8.89
CA GLY A 164 -3.45 -0.28 -7.82
C GLY A 164 -2.13 0.48 -8.09
N SER A 165 -1.29 0.61 -7.07
CA SER A 165 0.06 1.20 -7.20
C SER A 165 1.06 0.32 -7.97
N SER A 166 0.72 -0.94 -8.26
CA SER A 166 1.63 -1.95 -8.83
C SER A 166 1.46 -2.13 -10.35
N GLY A 167 0.92 -1.14 -11.07
CA GLY A 167 0.73 -1.17 -12.53
C GLY A 167 2.00 -1.46 -13.33
N ALA A 168 3.14 -0.93 -12.86
CA ALA A 168 4.48 -1.19 -13.43
C ALA A 168 5.28 -2.27 -12.69
N ASN A 169 4.62 -3.11 -11.88
CA ASN A 169 5.26 -4.06 -10.97
C ASN A 169 6.24 -3.38 -9.99
N SER A 170 6.03 -2.11 -9.64
CA SER A 170 6.86 -1.33 -8.71
C SER A 170 6.95 -1.99 -7.32
N LEU A 171 8.04 -1.69 -6.62
CA LEU A 171 8.38 -2.20 -5.31
C LEU A 171 7.98 -1.24 -4.19
N THR A 172 7.99 0.06 -4.48
CA THR A 172 7.56 1.13 -3.59
C THR A 172 6.09 0.96 -3.22
N SER A 173 5.77 1.21 -1.95
CA SER A 173 4.38 1.31 -1.47
C SER A 173 3.90 2.77 -1.41
N TYR A 174 4.69 3.70 -1.94
CA TYR A 174 4.48 5.15 -1.82
C TYR A 174 4.30 5.83 -3.18
N LEU A 175 3.81 5.09 -4.18
CA LEU A 175 3.39 5.66 -5.46
C LEU A 175 1.98 6.26 -5.34
N ILE A 176 1.92 7.57 -5.16
CA ILE A 176 0.68 8.35 -4.97
C ILE A 176 0.02 8.73 -6.32
N GLY A 177 -1.03 9.57 -6.31
CA GLY A 177 -1.75 10.01 -7.52
C GLY A 177 -2.85 9.07 -7.99
N GLY A 178 -3.24 8.14 -7.12
CA GLY A 178 -4.34 7.21 -7.29
C GLY A 178 -4.62 6.51 -5.97
N TYR A 179 -5.70 5.72 -5.92
CA TYR A 179 -6.00 4.95 -4.73
C TYR A 179 -5.30 3.59 -4.77
N ASP A 180 -4.80 3.17 -3.61
CA ASP A 180 -4.48 1.79 -3.34
C ASP A 180 -4.52 1.50 -1.84
N ASN A 181 -4.94 0.29 -1.49
CA ASN A 181 -4.96 -0.22 -0.13
C ASN A 181 -4.42 -1.64 -0.11
N VAL A 182 -3.13 -1.80 -0.38
CA VAL A 182 -2.43 -3.10 -0.40
C VAL A 182 -2.46 -3.85 0.94
N ASN A 183 -2.83 -3.17 2.02
CA ASN A 183 -3.07 -3.77 3.33
C ASN A 183 -4.54 -4.09 3.59
N GLY A 184 -5.46 -3.85 2.65
CA GLY A 184 -6.90 -4.12 2.80
C GLY A 184 -7.65 -3.17 3.73
N ILE A 185 -8.96 -3.09 3.53
CA ILE A 185 -9.94 -2.35 4.33
C ILE A 185 -11.07 -3.29 4.76
N SER A 186 -11.58 -3.09 5.97
CA SER A 186 -12.76 -3.82 6.45
C SER A 186 -13.98 -3.36 5.68
N GLN A 187 -14.69 -4.30 5.06
CA GLN A 187 -15.80 -3.98 4.17
C GLN A 187 -16.85 -5.10 4.11
N ILE A 188 -18.05 -4.70 3.68
CA ILE A 188 -19.06 -5.58 3.12
C ILE A 188 -19.23 -5.15 1.67
N ALA A 189 -18.85 -6.01 0.73
CA ALA A 189 -18.97 -5.76 -0.70
C ALA A 189 -19.82 -6.81 -1.37
N TYR A 190 -20.57 -6.42 -2.40
CA TYR A 190 -21.30 -7.31 -3.30
C TYR A 190 -20.84 -7.03 -4.73
N THR A 191 -20.59 -8.10 -5.50
CA THR A 191 -20.21 -8.00 -6.92
C THR A 191 -21.17 -8.80 -7.78
N ALA A 192 -21.84 -8.13 -8.70
CA ALA A 192 -22.65 -8.72 -9.76
C ALA A 192 -21.82 -8.91 -11.03
N GLN A 193 -21.98 -10.06 -11.68
CA GLN A 193 -21.36 -10.39 -12.97
C GLN A 193 -22.46 -10.41 -14.03
N PHE A 194 -22.30 -9.62 -15.10
CA PHE A 194 -23.29 -9.51 -16.19
C PHE A 194 -22.93 -10.34 -17.42
N GLY A 195 -21.80 -11.06 -17.38
CA GLY A 195 -21.25 -11.77 -18.53
C GLY A 195 -20.40 -10.86 -19.42
N ASN A 196 -19.73 -11.46 -20.42
CA ASN A 196 -18.86 -10.76 -21.38
C ASN A 196 -17.80 -9.85 -20.75
N GLY A 197 -17.34 -10.19 -19.54
CA GLY A 197 -16.34 -9.42 -18.80
C GLY A 197 -16.86 -8.16 -18.12
N VAL A 198 -18.18 -7.94 -18.07
CA VAL A 198 -18.77 -6.78 -17.38
C VAL A 198 -19.20 -7.16 -15.96
N SER A 199 -18.78 -6.36 -14.98
CA SER A 199 -19.19 -6.50 -13.58
C SER A 199 -19.47 -5.14 -12.94
N ALA A 200 -20.30 -5.14 -11.90
CA ALA A 200 -20.45 -4.00 -11.00
C ALA A 200 -20.36 -4.44 -9.55
N SER A 201 -19.79 -3.57 -8.72
CA SER A 201 -19.64 -3.81 -7.29
C SER A 201 -20.17 -2.63 -6.48
N VAL A 202 -20.70 -2.92 -5.30
CA VAL A 202 -21.04 -1.93 -4.28
C VAL A 202 -20.49 -2.39 -2.93
N ALA A 203 -20.06 -1.47 -2.09
CA ALA A 203 -19.52 -1.77 -0.78
C ALA A 203 -19.79 -0.68 0.24
N ILE A 204 -19.77 -1.09 1.51
CA ILE A 204 -19.60 -0.20 2.66
C ILE A 204 -18.25 -0.52 3.31
N GLU A 205 -17.44 0.51 3.56
CA GLU A 205 -16.04 0.38 3.99
C GLU A 205 -15.77 1.16 5.28
N ASP A 206 -14.97 0.59 6.20
CA ASP A 206 -14.52 1.30 7.40
C ASP A 206 -13.41 2.30 7.07
N ASN A 207 -13.77 3.58 7.06
CA ASN A 207 -12.90 4.66 6.63
C ASN A 207 -11.87 5.12 7.67
N ARG A 208 -12.02 4.74 8.95
CA ARG A 208 -11.39 5.45 10.08
C ARG A 208 -9.88 5.56 10.00
N VAL A 209 -9.21 4.50 9.54
CA VAL A 209 -7.73 4.39 9.55
C VAL A 209 -7.12 4.72 8.20
N ILE A 210 -7.79 4.34 7.10
CA ILE A 210 -7.18 4.33 5.75
C ILE A 210 -7.71 5.49 4.89
N ASN A 211 -8.98 5.85 5.01
CA ASN A 211 -9.63 6.78 4.07
C ASN A 211 -9.83 8.19 4.64
N ARG A 212 -9.26 8.52 5.80
CA ARG A 212 -9.28 9.87 6.39
C ARG A 212 -7.88 10.51 6.35
N ALA A 213 -7.77 11.68 5.73
CA ALA A 213 -6.66 12.59 5.99
C ALA A 213 -6.92 13.34 7.31
N GLN A 214 -6.13 14.37 7.61
CA GLN A 214 -6.39 15.16 8.82
C GLN A 214 -7.59 16.09 8.61
N LEU A 215 -8.32 16.40 9.68
CA LEU A 215 -9.24 17.53 9.70
C LEU A 215 -8.66 18.59 10.64
N LEU A 216 -8.52 19.82 10.17
CA LEU A 216 -7.94 20.90 10.96
C LEU A 216 -9.04 21.77 11.59
N ASN A 217 -9.03 21.88 12.92
CA ASN A 217 -9.65 23.01 13.61
C ASN A 217 -8.63 24.16 13.66
N ALA A 218 -8.77 25.15 12.79
CA ALA A 218 -7.84 26.27 12.68
C ALA A 218 -7.91 27.25 13.86
N SER A 219 -8.96 27.16 14.70
CA SER A 219 -9.08 27.95 15.92
C SER A 219 -8.42 27.30 17.13
N LEU A 220 -8.07 26.01 17.06
CA LEU A 220 -7.39 25.28 18.12
C LEU A 220 -5.89 25.64 18.16
N THR A 221 -5.32 25.76 19.36
CA THR A 221 -3.87 25.92 19.53
C THR A 221 -3.14 24.70 18.95
N GLN A 222 -2.31 24.93 17.93
CA GLN A 222 -1.62 23.87 17.21
C GLN A 222 -0.24 23.59 17.79
N PRO A 223 0.27 22.34 17.68
CA PRO A 223 1.63 22.03 18.11
C PRO A 223 2.65 22.79 17.25
N ALA A 224 3.69 23.35 17.88
CA ALA A 224 4.75 24.07 17.19
C ALA A 224 5.49 23.19 16.15
N THR A 225 5.45 21.87 16.30
CA THR A 225 6.02 20.93 15.31
C THR A 225 5.27 20.94 13.97
N GLY A 226 4.04 21.46 13.90
CA GLY A 226 3.24 21.48 12.67
C GLY A 226 3.89 22.28 11.54
N VAL A 227 4.69 23.30 11.87
CA VAL A 227 5.47 24.07 10.87
C VAL A 227 6.65 23.27 10.28
N PHE A 228 7.09 22.21 10.95
CA PHE A 228 8.18 21.34 10.48
C PHE A 228 7.67 20.14 9.69
N THR A 229 6.50 19.61 10.06
CA THR A 229 6.01 18.31 9.57
C THR A 229 4.82 18.43 8.62
N GLY A 230 4.13 19.57 8.64
CA GLY A 230 2.84 19.73 7.98
C GLY A 230 1.70 18.98 8.69
N VAL A 231 1.97 18.42 9.87
CA VAL A 231 1.03 17.61 10.66
C VAL A 231 0.50 18.41 11.84
N PHE A 232 -0.83 18.50 11.92
CA PHE A 232 -1.54 19.26 12.94
C PHE A 232 -2.33 18.36 13.89
N THR A 233 -3.01 18.94 14.88
CA THR A 233 -3.93 18.17 15.72
C THR A 233 -5.12 17.69 14.89
N ASN A 234 -5.26 16.36 14.76
CA ASN A 234 -6.39 15.79 14.01
C ASN A 234 -7.69 16.04 14.77
N SER A 235 -8.62 16.75 14.13
CA SER A 235 -9.88 17.20 14.71
C SER A 235 -11.10 16.47 14.13
N TYR A 236 -10.90 15.27 13.57
CA TYR A 236 -12.01 14.35 13.29
C TYR A 236 -12.70 13.93 14.60
N GLY A 237 -14.02 13.84 14.57
CA GLY A 237 -14.82 13.26 15.64
C GLY A 237 -14.81 11.73 15.60
N GLY A 238 -15.86 11.12 16.14
CA GLY A 238 -16.07 9.68 16.08
C GLY A 238 -16.17 9.11 14.65
N ASN A 239 -16.23 7.78 14.54
CA ASN A 239 -16.58 7.14 13.27
C ASN A 239 -18.10 6.91 13.22
N VAL A 240 -18.83 7.82 12.58
CA VAL A 240 -20.30 7.84 12.56
C VAL A 240 -20.90 7.25 11.28
N SER A 241 -20.11 7.10 10.21
CA SER A 241 -20.57 6.57 8.93
C SER A 241 -19.45 5.82 8.20
N PRO A 242 -19.75 4.67 7.58
CA PRO A 242 -18.82 4.04 6.65
C PRO A 242 -18.70 4.88 5.37
N ASP A 243 -17.68 4.61 4.57
CA ASP A 243 -17.67 5.08 3.19
C ASP A 243 -18.56 4.17 2.34
N PHE A 244 -19.32 4.77 1.43
CA PHE A 244 -20.11 4.05 0.43
C PHE A 244 -19.35 4.06 -0.88
N VAL A 245 -19.09 2.89 -1.43
CA VAL A 245 -18.21 2.72 -2.59
C VAL A 245 -18.92 1.92 -3.67
N GLY A 246 -18.66 2.24 -4.93
CA GLY A 246 -19.11 1.45 -6.07
C GLY A 246 -18.13 1.46 -7.22
N ASN A 247 -18.18 0.43 -8.05
CA ASN A 247 -17.47 0.42 -9.33
C ASN A 247 -18.28 -0.28 -10.44
N ILE A 248 -17.91 0.04 -11.67
CA ILE A 248 -18.22 -0.76 -12.85
C ILE A 248 -16.89 -1.11 -13.52
N ARG A 249 -16.73 -2.37 -13.93
CA ARG A 249 -15.53 -2.87 -14.59
C ARG A 249 -15.89 -3.61 -15.86
N VAL A 250 -15.08 -3.38 -16.90
CA VAL A 250 -15.10 -4.12 -18.16
C VAL A 250 -13.74 -4.77 -18.34
N GLU A 251 -13.71 -6.10 -18.35
CA GLU A 251 -12.51 -6.89 -18.54
C GLU A 251 -12.57 -7.65 -19.86
N GLN A 252 -11.70 -7.23 -20.78
CA GLN A 252 -11.50 -7.87 -22.08
C GLN A 252 -10.09 -8.45 -22.16
N LYS A 253 -9.86 -9.29 -23.17
CA LYS A 253 -8.54 -9.89 -23.41
C LYS A 253 -7.45 -8.81 -23.61
N ALA A 254 -7.77 -7.75 -24.36
CA ALA A 254 -6.84 -6.67 -24.70
C ALA A 254 -6.77 -5.56 -23.63
N PHE A 255 -7.81 -5.37 -22.83
CA PHE A 255 -7.83 -4.29 -21.85
C PHE A 255 -8.72 -4.58 -20.63
N THR A 256 -8.45 -3.92 -19.52
CA THR A 256 -9.43 -3.74 -18.42
C THR A 256 -9.69 -2.25 -18.26
N ALA A 257 -10.96 -1.86 -18.19
CA ALA A 257 -11.39 -0.52 -17.81
C ALA A 257 -12.23 -0.58 -16.53
N GLN A 258 -12.07 0.40 -15.65
CA GLN A 258 -12.85 0.52 -14.42
C GLN A 258 -13.20 1.99 -14.16
N LEU A 259 -14.43 2.23 -13.71
CA LEU A 259 -14.86 3.50 -13.13
C LEU A 259 -15.32 3.22 -11.69
N SER A 260 -14.75 3.95 -10.75
CA SER A 260 -15.05 3.85 -9.32
C SER A 260 -15.57 5.18 -8.77
N GLY A 261 -16.45 5.10 -7.78
CA GLY A 261 -16.94 6.24 -7.01
C GLY A 261 -17.00 5.91 -5.52
N ALA A 262 -16.77 6.90 -4.67
CA ALA A 262 -16.93 6.80 -3.22
C ALA A 262 -17.58 8.06 -2.63
N ALA A 263 -18.40 7.88 -1.62
CA ALA A 263 -18.92 8.95 -0.76
C ALA A 263 -18.30 8.81 0.63
N HIS A 264 -17.80 9.93 1.16
CA HIS A 264 -17.02 9.99 2.38
C HIS A 264 -17.62 10.99 3.36
N ASN A 265 -17.86 10.60 4.61
CA ASN A 265 -18.38 11.51 5.64
C ASN A 265 -17.22 12.20 6.38
N ILE A 266 -17.26 13.54 6.40
CA ILE A 266 -16.36 14.37 7.18
C ILE A 266 -17.09 14.81 8.45
N HIS A 267 -16.86 14.07 9.53
CA HIS A 267 -17.41 14.32 10.84
C HIS A 267 -16.36 14.99 11.73
N ALA A 268 -16.55 16.27 12.01
CA ALA A 268 -15.64 17.04 12.86
C ALA A 268 -15.88 16.75 14.34
N ASN A 269 -14.85 17.01 15.14
CA ASN A 269 -14.98 17.17 16.58
C ASN A 269 -15.54 18.58 16.90
N TYR A 270 -15.56 18.92 18.19
CA TYR A 270 -16.02 20.22 18.67
C TYR A 270 -15.17 21.42 18.16
N TYR A 271 -15.75 22.61 18.26
CA TYR A 271 -15.06 23.87 18.07
C TYR A 271 -14.01 24.09 19.16
N ALA A 272 -13.02 24.97 18.89
CA ALA A 272 -12.02 25.27 19.90
C ALA A 272 -12.62 26.17 20.98
N GLY A 273 -12.24 25.91 22.24
CA GLY A 273 -12.59 26.78 23.36
C GLY A 273 -11.89 28.14 23.29
N PRO A 274 -12.24 29.08 24.17
CA PRO A 274 -11.67 30.43 24.18
C PRO A 274 -10.14 30.44 24.17
N GLY A 275 -9.54 31.30 23.34
CA GLY A 275 -8.09 31.40 23.21
C GLY A 275 -7.43 30.18 22.56
N GLY A 276 -8.20 29.34 21.86
CA GLY A 276 -7.70 28.12 21.22
C GLY A 276 -7.46 26.98 22.22
N ALA A 277 -8.21 26.98 23.33
CA ALA A 277 -8.18 25.91 24.31
C ALA A 277 -8.68 24.58 23.74
N ALA A 278 -8.37 23.49 24.43
CA ALA A 278 -8.85 22.16 24.07
C ALA A 278 -10.39 22.14 23.99
N PRO A 279 -10.98 21.55 22.94
CA PRO A 279 -12.43 21.52 22.75
C PRO A 279 -13.15 20.76 23.87
N VAL A 280 -14.31 21.28 24.29
CA VAL A 280 -15.27 20.58 25.16
C VAL A 280 -16.65 20.52 24.51
N GLU A 281 -17.51 19.63 25.00
CA GLU A 281 -18.85 19.40 24.41
C GLU A 281 -19.71 20.67 24.32
N THR A 282 -19.58 21.57 25.29
CA THR A 282 -20.33 22.84 25.34
C THR A 282 -19.87 23.86 24.30
N ASP A 283 -18.70 23.67 23.66
CA ASP A 283 -18.21 24.58 22.62
C ASP A 283 -19.00 24.44 21.32
N GLY A 284 -19.83 23.39 21.18
CA GLY A 284 -20.56 23.07 19.97
C GLY A 284 -19.63 22.51 18.89
N HIS A 285 -20.18 22.22 17.70
CA HIS A 285 -19.44 21.63 16.59
C HIS A 285 -20.05 22.06 15.24
N PRO A 286 -19.31 21.97 14.13
CA PRO A 286 -19.90 22.15 12.81
C PRO A 286 -20.77 20.95 12.44
N ASN A 287 -21.67 21.14 11.48
CA ASN A 287 -22.40 20.04 10.88
C ASN A 287 -21.46 19.17 10.02
N ASP A 288 -21.74 17.87 9.99
CA ASP A 288 -21.08 16.94 9.08
C ASP A 288 -21.25 17.38 7.62
N THR A 289 -20.22 17.12 6.81
CA THR A 289 -20.26 17.35 5.36
C THR A 289 -19.84 16.10 4.61
N TRP A 290 -20.39 15.92 3.41
CA TRP A 290 -20.05 14.80 2.55
C TRP A 290 -19.02 15.20 1.51
N GLY A 291 -17.91 14.48 1.50
CA GLY A 291 -16.94 14.43 0.43
C GLY A 291 -17.23 13.32 -0.56
N PHE A 292 -16.52 13.32 -1.69
CA PHE A 292 -16.59 12.26 -2.67
C PHE A 292 -15.25 12.05 -3.38
N ALA A 293 -15.10 10.88 -4.00
CA ALA A 293 -14.00 10.52 -4.87
C ALA A 293 -14.52 9.83 -6.13
N VAL A 294 -13.88 10.08 -7.26
CA VAL A 294 -14.10 9.38 -8.54
C VAL A 294 -12.75 8.99 -9.12
N MET A 295 -12.64 7.76 -9.62
CA MET A 295 -11.43 7.28 -10.28
C MET A 295 -11.76 6.51 -11.55
N GLY A 296 -11.10 6.86 -12.65
CA GLY A 296 -11.09 6.09 -13.88
C GLY A 296 -9.77 5.34 -14.04
N GLY A 297 -9.83 4.08 -14.45
CA GLY A 297 -8.66 3.22 -14.67
C GLY A 297 -8.70 2.51 -16.00
N LEU A 298 -7.56 2.43 -16.69
CA LEU A 298 -7.39 1.67 -17.92
C LEU A 298 -6.06 0.89 -17.87
N GLN A 299 -6.13 -0.41 -18.13
CA GLN A 299 -4.95 -1.23 -18.40
C GLN A 299 -5.06 -1.83 -19.80
N LEU A 300 -4.09 -1.54 -20.64
CA LEU A 300 -3.89 -2.18 -21.93
C LEU A 300 -2.88 -3.32 -21.76
N ARG A 301 -3.16 -4.47 -22.39
CA ARG A 301 -2.34 -5.69 -22.30
C ARG A 301 -1.96 -6.17 -23.69
N ASN A 302 -0.82 -6.84 -23.78
CA ASN A 302 -0.27 -7.38 -25.04
C ASN A 302 -0.07 -6.27 -26.07
N LEU A 303 0.57 -5.19 -25.64
CA LEU A 303 0.89 -4.06 -26.50
C LEU A 303 1.80 -4.50 -27.65
N PRO A 304 1.74 -3.82 -28.82
CA PRO A 304 2.58 -4.16 -29.97
C PRO A 304 4.08 -3.93 -29.73
N THR A 305 4.45 -3.36 -28.57
CA THR A 305 5.84 -3.13 -28.13
C THR A 305 6.56 -4.40 -27.69
N GLY A 306 5.83 -5.45 -27.29
CA GLY A 306 6.45 -6.69 -26.80
C GLY A 306 5.44 -7.68 -26.20
N PRO A 307 5.72 -9.00 -26.26
CA PRO A 307 4.88 -10.00 -25.62
C PRO A 307 4.76 -9.76 -24.10
N GLY A 308 3.52 -9.69 -23.60
CA GLY A 308 3.25 -9.46 -22.17
C GLY A 308 3.38 -8.00 -21.72
N ASP A 309 3.74 -7.08 -22.62
CA ASP A 309 3.80 -5.66 -22.30
C ASP A 309 2.43 -5.12 -21.92
N LYS A 310 2.43 -4.23 -20.92
CA LYS A 310 1.21 -3.62 -20.40
C LYS A 310 1.42 -2.16 -20.05
N LEU A 311 0.37 -1.37 -20.23
CA LEU A 311 0.27 0.02 -19.78
C LEU A 311 -0.92 0.09 -18.82
N SER A 312 -0.71 0.58 -17.61
CA SER A 312 -1.75 0.78 -16.60
C SER A 312 -1.83 2.26 -16.23
N LEU A 313 -3.03 2.81 -16.17
CA LEU A 313 -3.30 4.22 -15.93
C LEU A 313 -4.47 4.38 -14.95
N ASP A 314 -4.32 5.28 -13.98
CA ASP A 314 -5.36 5.74 -13.08
C ASP A 314 -5.46 7.27 -13.18
N ALA A 315 -6.67 7.81 -13.13
CA ALA A 315 -6.93 9.24 -12.94
C ALA A 315 -8.03 9.43 -11.90
N SER A 316 -7.77 10.28 -10.90
CA SER A 316 -8.65 10.48 -9.76
C SER A 316 -8.98 11.95 -9.54
N TYR A 317 -10.20 12.22 -9.11
CA TYR A 317 -10.63 13.51 -8.57
C TYR A 317 -11.32 13.29 -7.23
N VAL A 318 -11.04 14.17 -6.26
CA VAL A 318 -11.55 14.08 -4.89
C VAL A 318 -11.98 15.45 -4.40
N ASN A 319 -13.00 15.49 -3.55
CA ASN A 319 -13.39 16.67 -2.79
C ASN A 319 -13.73 16.24 -1.36
N GLY A 320 -12.87 16.56 -0.40
CA GLY A 320 -13.02 16.19 1.01
C GLY A 320 -12.79 14.70 1.29
N ALA A 321 -11.97 14.03 0.48
CA ALA A 321 -11.68 12.60 0.60
C ALA A 321 -10.26 12.28 0.05
N LEU A 322 -9.26 13.05 0.47
CA LEU A 322 -7.92 13.11 -0.14
C LEU A 322 -7.14 11.79 -0.10
N LYS A 323 -7.46 10.89 0.83
CA LYS A 323 -6.86 9.55 0.88
C LYS A 323 -7.24 8.67 -0.31
N TYR A 324 -8.35 8.97 -1.00
CA TYR A 324 -8.68 8.36 -2.28
C TYR A 324 -7.77 8.81 -3.44
N LEU A 325 -6.96 9.86 -3.25
CA LEU A 325 -6.00 10.38 -4.24
C LEU A 325 -4.54 10.08 -3.86
N LEU A 326 -4.18 10.15 -2.58
CA LEU A 326 -2.80 9.97 -2.12
C LEU A 326 -2.57 8.61 -1.47
N SER A 327 -3.23 7.57 -1.97
CA SER A 327 -3.14 6.19 -1.45
C SER A 327 -3.68 6.01 -0.03
N GLY A 328 -4.31 4.86 0.23
CA GLY A 328 -4.76 4.49 1.56
C GLY A 328 -3.61 4.17 2.52
N VAL A 329 -2.44 3.77 2.01
CA VAL A 329 -1.30 3.31 2.83
C VAL A 329 -0.21 4.37 3.06
N THR A 330 -0.23 5.48 2.32
CA THR A 330 0.72 6.59 2.53
C THR A 330 0.32 7.44 3.74
N GLY A 331 1.27 8.02 4.47
CA GLY A 331 0.96 8.94 5.57
C GLY A 331 0.32 10.26 5.12
N THR A 332 0.07 11.16 6.05
CA THR A 332 -0.43 12.54 5.77
C THR A 332 0.66 13.60 5.87
N ALA A 333 1.90 13.20 6.20
CA ALA A 333 3.04 14.08 6.42
C ALA A 333 3.96 14.09 5.21
N PHE A 334 4.29 15.27 4.70
CA PHE A 334 5.25 15.43 3.62
C PHE A 334 6.11 16.65 3.90
N ASP A 335 7.33 16.42 4.35
CA ASP A 335 8.30 17.49 4.55
C ASP A 335 9.70 17.07 4.11
N SER A 336 10.50 18.04 3.71
CA SER A 336 11.90 17.84 3.36
C SER A 336 12.71 19.12 3.51
N PHE A 337 13.97 19.01 3.94
CA PHE A 337 14.86 20.15 4.18
C PHE A 337 16.13 20.06 3.32
N GLY A 338 16.81 21.18 3.12
CA GLY A 338 18.17 21.25 2.59
C GLY A 338 18.34 21.20 1.06
N GLY A 339 17.27 21.34 0.28
CA GLY A 339 17.30 21.37 -1.18
C GLY A 339 17.80 22.68 -1.80
N GLY A 340 19.08 22.71 -2.16
CA GLY A 340 19.71 23.86 -2.83
C GLY A 340 20.11 24.97 -1.86
N SER A 341 20.61 26.08 -2.42
CA SER A 341 21.05 27.23 -1.62
C SER A 341 19.85 28.01 -1.06
N PRO A 342 19.96 28.58 0.16
CA PRO A 342 19.01 29.55 0.68
C PRO A 342 18.78 30.69 -0.32
N VAL A 343 17.54 31.16 -0.38
CA VAL A 343 17.07 32.23 -1.27
C VAL A 343 17.40 33.59 -0.67
N PHE A 344 17.25 33.75 0.65
CA PHE A 344 17.48 35.01 1.34
C PHE A 344 18.77 35.00 2.17
N ALA A 345 19.44 36.16 2.25
CA ALA A 345 20.61 36.32 3.09
C ALA A 345 20.25 36.11 4.57
N GLY A 346 21.07 35.32 5.28
CA GLY A 346 20.86 34.99 6.70
C GLY A 346 19.93 33.79 6.94
N SER A 347 19.33 33.22 5.90
CA SER A 347 18.59 31.96 6.01
C SER A 347 19.53 30.77 6.14
N TYR A 348 19.16 29.82 7.00
CA TYR A 348 19.96 28.64 7.31
C TYR A 348 19.88 27.59 6.19
N GLN A 349 18.67 27.25 5.74
CA GLN A 349 18.44 26.32 4.65
C GLN A 349 17.04 26.49 4.06
N THR A 350 16.75 25.73 3.02
CA THR A 350 15.42 25.66 2.41
C THR A 350 14.60 24.49 2.95
N MET A 351 13.28 24.54 2.80
CA MET A 351 12.36 23.48 3.19
C MET A 351 11.12 23.45 2.30
N ALA A 352 10.51 22.26 2.16
CA ALA A 352 9.12 22.10 1.77
C ALA A 352 8.37 21.38 2.88
N VAL A 353 7.18 21.87 3.20
CA VAL A 353 6.29 21.32 4.23
C VAL A 353 4.86 21.37 3.70
N LEU A 354 4.26 20.21 3.45
CA LEU A 354 2.95 20.07 2.84
C LEU A 354 1.97 19.45 3.84
N SER A 355 0.75 19.98 3.88
CA SER A 355 -0.27 19.58 4.84
C SER A 355 -1.46 18.93 4.15
N LEU A 356 -1.62 17.62 4.35
CA LEU A 356 -2.75 16.89 3.78
C LEU A 356 -3.96 16.86 4.72
N MET A 357 -5.05 17.51 4.29
CA MET A 357 -6.26 17.65 5.11
C MET A 357 -7.53 17.49 4.29
N ASP A 358 -8.48 16.67 4.73
CA ASP A 358 -9.79 16.55 4.07
C ASP A 358 -10.60 17.84 4.15
N GLY A 359 -10.34 18.65 5.18
CA GLY A 359 -10.87 20.00 5.27
C GLY A 359 -10.30 20.81 6.43
N VAL A 360 -10.78 22.04 6.54
CA VAL A 360 -10.44 22.99 7.60
C VAL A 360 -11.74 23.59 8.14
N TYR A 361 -11.85 23.77 9.44
CA TYR A 361 -12.95 24.52 10.05
C TYR A 361 -12.43 25.45 11.14
N SER A 362 -13.27 26.38 11.59
CA SER A 362 -12.96 27.34 12.66
C SER A 362 -14.16 27.44 13.60
N THR A 363 -13.94 27.96 14.81
CA THR A 363 -15.01 28.10 15.81
C THR A 363 -16.21 28.88 15.24
N GLY A 364 -17.39 28.24 15.26
CA GLY A 364 -18.64 28.80 14.71
C GLY A 364 -18.80 28.72 13.18
N GLY A 365 -17.83 28.17 12.45
CA GLY A 365 -17.85 28.04 10.99
C GLY A 365 -18.09 26.61 10.49
N SER A 366 -18.47 26.46 9.22
CA SER A 366 -18.61 25.14 8.58
C SER A 366 -17.27 24.51 8.19
N ILE A 367 -17.30 23.23 7.83
CA ILE A 367 -16.14 22.52 7.26
C ILE A 367 -15.91 22.96 5.81
N GLU A 368 -14.75 23.54 5.56
CA GLU A 368 -14.22 23.90 4.26
C GLU A 368 -13.44 22.72 3.67
N LYS A 369 -14.02 22.05 2.66
CA LYS A 369 -13.42 20.86 2.05
C LYS A 369 -12.21 21.20 1.19
N THR A 370 -11.21 20.33 1.22
CA THR A 370 -10.06 20.37 0.31
C THR A 370 -10.33 19.48 -0.90
N SER A 371 -10.06 19.97 -2.11
CA SER A 371 -10.13 19.17 -3.34
C SER A 371 -8.76 18.72 -3.79
N GLY A 372 -8.73 17.72 -4.67
CA GLY A 372 -7.52 17.35 -5.36
C GLY A 372 -7.80 16.52 -6.60
N TRP A 373 -6.80 16.45 -7.47
CA TRP A 373 -6.82 15.56 -8.61
C TRP A 373 -5.43 15.02 -8.87
N GLY A 374 -5.36 13.91 -9.58
CA GLY A 374 -4.08 13.35 -9.98
C GLY A 374 -4.20 12.23 -10.97
N PHE A 375 -3.04 11.86 -11.49
CA PHE A 375 -2.89 10.72 -12.37
C PHE A 375 -1.71 9.88 -11.89
N ARG A 376 -1.81 8.58 -12.13
CA ARG A 376 -0.73 7.61 -11.91
C ARG A 376 -0.68 6.66 -13.09
N GLY A 377 0.51 6.33 -13.55
CA GLY A 377 0.70 5.47 -14.71
C GLY A 377 1.93 4.59 -14.60
N GLY A 378 1.90 3.47 -15.31
CA GLY A 378 2.99 2.51 -15.35
C GLY A 378 3.01 1.69 -16.62
N PHE A 379 4.17 1.59 -17.25
CA PHE A 379 4.42 0.75 -18.42
C PHE A 379 5.42 -0.34 -18.05
N VAL A 380 5.14 -1.59 -18.44
CA VAL A 380 6.06 -2.73 -18.31
C VAL A 380 6.46 -3.19 -19.69
N HIS A 381 7.77 -3.29 -19.91
CA HIS A 381 8.38 -3.91 -21.08
C HIS A 381 9.10 -5.21 -20.69
N ASN A 382 8.80 -6.28 -21.41
CA ASN A 382 9.43 -7.59 -21.22
C ASN A 382 10.50 -7.80 -22.27
N TRP A 383 11.76 -7.55 -21.89
CA TRP A 383 12.92 -7.76 -22.77
C TRP A 383 13.11 -9.24 -23.12
N SER A 384 12.77 -10.13 -22.19
CA SER A 384 12.80 -11.58 -22.36
C SER A 384 11.87 -12.25 -21.34
N PRO A 385 11.65 -13.58 -21.39
CA PRO A 385 10.88 -14.29 -20.38
C PRO A 385 11.43 -14.17 -18.94
N THR A 386 12.69 -13.74 -18.78
CA THR A 386 13.36 -13.62 -17.48
C THR A 386 13.73 -12.19 -17.12
N TRP A 387 13.57 -11.20 -18.01
CA TRP A 387 13.93 -9.80 -17.78
C TRP A 387 12.77 -8.87 -18.10
N GLU A 388 12.42 -8.01 -17.15
CA GLU A 388 11.41 -6.96 -17.33
C GLU A 388 11.91 -5.61 -16.80
N THR A 389 11.44 -4.53 -17.40
CA THR A 389 11.57 -3.17 -16.88
C THR A 389 10.19 -2.52 -16.78
N GLY A 390 9.88 -1.96 -15.62
CA GLY A 390 8.74 -1.10 -15.39
C GLY A 390 9.19 0.36 -15.28
N ILE A 391 8.55 1.27 -16.00
CA ILE A 391 8.64 2.72 -15.76
C ILE A 391 7.29 3.19 -15.24
N PHE A 392 7.31 4.10 -14.27
CA PHE A 392 6.09 4.59 -13.65
C PHE A 392 6.23 6.03 -13.20
N GLY A 393 5.09 6.67 -12.99
CA GLY A 393 5.06 8.01 -12.45
C GLY A 393 3.67 8.43 -12.02
N SER A 394 3.63 9.55 -11.30
CA SER A 394 2.39 10.13 -10.82
C SER A 394 2.53 11.64 -10.66
N TYR A 395 1.37 12.29 -10.61
CA TYR A 395 1.23 13.70 -10.26
C TYR A 395 -0.06 13.85 -9.46
N SER A 396 0.01 14.59 -8.37
CA SER A 396 -1.12 14.92 -7.51
C SER A 396 -1.11 16.41 -7.21
N ARG A 397 -2.28 17.05 -7.30
CA ARG A 397 -2.50 18.46 -6.97
C ARG A 397 -3.55 18.56 -5.88
N ILE A 398 -3.24 19.26 -4.79
CA ILE A 398 -4.13 19.47 -3.65
C ILE A 398 -4.48 20.95 -3.50
N GLU A 399 -5.77 21.26 -3.41
CA GLU A 399 -6.32 22.61 -3.48
C GLU A 399 -7.28 22.87 -2.34
N PHE A 400 -6.92 23.79 -1.46
CA PHE A 400 -7.77 24.28 -0.39
C PHE A 400 -8.78 25.28 -0.94
N SER A 401 -9.99 25.31 -0.39
CA SER A 401 -10.94 26.40 -0.66
C SER A 401 -10.35 27.73 -0.19
N SER A 402 -10.78 28.85 -0.76
CA SER A 402 -10.27 30.17 -0.36
C SER A 402 -10.42 30.44 1.15
N ASN A 403 -11.55 30.04 1.74
CA ASN A 403 -11.81 30.15 3.18
C ASN A 403 -10.93 29.18 3.99
N GLY A 404 -10.84 27.92 3.56
CA GLY A 404 -10.02 26.90 4.22
C GLY A 404 -8.53 27.27 4.20
N ALA A 405 -8.05 27.83 3.10
CA ALA A 405 -6.68 28.33 2.97
C ALA A 405 -6.42 29.52 3.90
N ALA A 406 -7.34 30.47 3.99
CA ALA A 406 -7.22 31.61 4.90
C ALA A 406 -7.19 31.16 6.38
N ALA A 407 -8.07 30.22 6.75
CA ALA A 407 -8.10 29.64 8.09
C ALA A 407 -6.81 28.87 8.41
N PHE A 408 -6.37 28.00 7.50
CA PHE A 408 -5.09 27.28 7.62
C PHE A 408 -3.93 28.25 7.81
N CYS A 409 -3.83 29.28 6.97
CA CYS A 409 -2.73 30.24 7.03
C CYS A 409 -2.73 31.05 8.32
N THR A 410 -3.90 31.33 8.89
CA THR A 410 -4.00 31.95 10.22
C THR A 410 -3.40 31.04 11.29
N ALA A 411 -3.78 29.76 11.30
CA ALA A 411 -3.23 28.79 12.25
C ALA A 411 -1.72 28.55 12.06
N PHE A 412 -1.27 28.40 10.81
CA PHE A 412 0.12 28.15 10.46
C PHE A 412 1.04 29.33 10.80
N THR A 413 0.58 30.56 10.58
CA THR A 413 1.36 31.76 10.92
C THR A 413 1.43 32.06 12.41
N ALA A 414 0.51 31.51 13.21
CA ALA A 414 0.57 31.62 14.66
C ALA A 414 1.68 30.74 15.29
N LEU A 415 2.18 29.74 14.55
CA LEU A 415 3.19 28.80 15.05
C LEU A 415 4.62 29.34 15.02
N SER A 416 4.93 30.28 14.13
CA SER A 416 6.29 30.76 13.89
C SER A 416 6.34 32.19 13.36
N PRO A 417 7.33 33.00 13.75
CA PRO A 417 7.49 34.34 13.21
C PRO A 417 7.72 34.34 11.69
N LYS A 418 6.94 35.17 10.99
CA LYS A 418 7.14 35.47 9.56
C LYS A 418 8.48 36.17 9.36
N SER A 419 9.14 35.91 8.23
CA SER A 419 10.38 36.56 7.84
C SER A 419 10.32 36.97 6.36
N ASN A 420 11.48 37.11 5.71
CA ASN A 420 11.66 37.70 4.40
C ASN A 420 10.66 37.18 3.35
N GLY A 421 9.88 38.07 2.74
CA GLY A 421 9.00 37.73 1.60
C GLY A 421 7.92 36.69 1.89
N TYR A 422 7.56 36.48 3.16
CA TYR A 422 6.63 35.42 3.56
C TYR A 422 5.26 35.53 2.88
N SER A 423 4.83 34.44 2.26
CA SER A 423 3.46 34.23 1.80
C SER A 423 2.99 32.82 2.14
N CYS A 424 1.76 32.72 2.63
CA CYS A 424 1.15 31.44 2.94
C CYS A 424 0.17 31.02 1.85
N ASN A 425 0.38 29.83 1.30
CA ASN A 425 -0.57 29.17 0.43
C ASN A 425 -0.42 27.65 0.62
N PRO A 426 -1.41 26.97 1.25
CA PRO A 426 -1.32 25.55 1.55
C PRO A 426 -1.52 24.64 0.35
N ASN A 427 -1.78 25.20 -0.82
CA ASN A 427 -1.86 24.45 -2.05
C ASN A 427 -0.49 23.85 -2.40
N PHE A 428 -0.48 22.58 -2.82
CA PHE A 428 0.76 21.92 -3.23
C PHE A 428 0.53 20.91 -4.34
N SER A 429 1.63 20.45 -4.92
CA SER A 429 1.69 19.33 -5.84
C SER A 429 2.78 18.36 -5.41
N ILE A 430 2.58 17.08 -5.70
CA ILE A 430 3.63 16.07 -5.57
C ILE A 430 3.68 15.29 -6.87
N TRP A 431 4.86 15.15 -7.43
CA TRP A 431 5.06 14.28 -8.59
C TRP A 431 6.19 13.29 -8.35
N GLN A 432 6.05 12.14 -8.98
CA GLN A 432 6.97 11.04 -8.83
C GLN A 432 7.28 10.43 -10.19
N VAL A 433 8.51 9.98 -10.37
CA VAL A 433 8.94 9.17 -11.51
C VAL A 433 9.88 8.11 -11.01
N GLY A 434 9.68 6.88 -11.46
CA GLY A 434 10.47 5.75 -11.03
C GLY A 434 10.66 4.73 -12.13
N GLN A 435 11.66 3.89 -11.91
CA GLN A 435 11.97 2.76 -12.76
C GLN A 435 12.30 1.56 -11.87
N ARG A 436 11.80 0.40 -12.27
CA ARG A 436 12.17 -0.89 -11.73
C ARG A 436 12.70 -1.78 -12.85
N THR A 437 13.82 -2.46 -12.62
CA THR A 437 14.28 -3.55 -13.47
C THR A 437 14.31 -4.84 -12.67
N ALA A 438 13.84 -5.93 -13.25
CA ALA A 438 13.77 -7.22 -12.59
C ALA A 438 14.27 -8.38 -13.45
N TRP A 439 14.88 -9.35 -12.77
CA TRP A 439 15.43 -10.56 -13.33
C TRP A 439 14.88 -11.79 -12.59
N THR A 440 14.31 -12.73 -13.33
CA THR A 440 13.73 -13.97 -12.83
C THR A 440 14.47 -15.17 -13.43
N PRO A 441 15.66 -15.55 -12.91
CA PRO A 441 16.49 -16.60 -13.49
C PRO A 441 15.84 -17.98 -13.50
N VAL A 442 15.05 -18.25 -12.47
CA VAL A 442 14.31 -19.50 -12.30
C VAL A 442 12.91 -19.17 -11.83
N LYS A 443 11.98 -20.09 -12.10
CA LYS A 443 10.58 -19.93 -11.73
C LYS A 443 10.45 -19.52 -10.25
N ASN A 444 9.65 -18.48 -10.02
CA ASN A 444 9.31 -17.92 -8.72
C ASN A 444 10.42 -17.19 -7.94
N LEU A 445 11.64 -17.09 -8.45
CA LEU A 445 12.72 -16.30 -7.83
C LEU A 445 12.99 -15.04 -8.63
N THR A 446 12.72 -13.87 -8.07
CA THR A 446 12.92 -12.57 -8.73
C THR A 446 13.88 -11.71 -7.94
N PHE A 447 14.91 -11.21 -8.62
CA PHE A 447 15.76 -10.10 -8.19
C PHE A 447 15.26 -8.83 -8.84
N SER A 448 15.28 -7.71 -8.13
CA SER A 448 14.87 -6.43 -8.69
C SER A 448 15.58 -5.26 -8.04
N ALA A 449 15.77 -4.21 -8.83
CA ALA A 449 16.25 -2.91 -8.39
C ALA A 449 15.27 -1.82 -8.85
N GLU A 450 15.00 -0.87 -7.98
CA GLU A 450 14.09 0.26 -8.20
C GLU A 450 14.76 1.56 -7.77
N VAL A 451 14.49 2.63 -8.51
CA VAL A 451 14.81 4.00 -8.14
C VAL A 451 13.55 4.84 -8.30
N LEU A 452 13.30 5.71 -7.32
CA LEU A 452 12.17 6.61 -7.29
C LEU A 452 12.67 8.03 -7.04
N TYR A 453 12.33 8.95 -7.93
CA TYR A 453 12.44 10.38 -7.68
C TYR A 453 11.07 10.94 -7.33
N THR A 454 11.04 11.74 -6.28
CA THR A 454 9.85 12.40 -5.75
C THR A 454 10.14 13.87 -5.59
N TYR A 455 9.18 14.71 -5.98
CA TYR A 455 9.30 16.15 -5.88
C TYR A 455 8.12 16.74 -5.12
N LEU A 456 8.42 17.52 -4.09
CA LEU A 456 7.48 18.29 -3.28
C LEU A 456 7.46 19.71 -3.81
N ASP A 457 6.39 20.08 -4.50
CA ASP A 457 6.14 21.42 -5.05
C ASP A 457 5.15 22.15 -4.15
N GLN A 458 5.58 23.23 -3.51
CA GLN A 458 4.76 23.96 -2.54
C GLN A 458 4.47 25.38 -3.00
N SER A 459 3.33 25.91 -2.59
CA SER A 459 2.97 27.30 -2.91
C SER A 459 3.37 28.33 -1.84
N HIS A 460 3.90 27.89 -0.70
CA HIS A 460 4.49 28.80 0.29
C HIS A 460 5.72 29.50 -0.29
N THR A 461 5.89 30.79 0.00
CA THR A 461 7.08 31.56 -0.42
C THR A 461 7.66 32.35 0.72
N GLY A 462 8.89 32.83 0.55
CA GLY A 462 9.59 33.60 1.58
C GLY A 462 10.17 32.71 2.66
N SER A 463 10.25 33.23 3.88
CA SER A 463 10.92 32.55 4.99
C SER A 463 10.12 32.61 6.30
N GLN A 464 10.39 31.66 7.19
CA GLN A 464 9.90 31.65 8.56
C GLN A 464 11.03 31.32 9.55
N THR A 465 10.95 31.89 10.74
CA THR A 465 11.86 31.54 11.84
C THR A 465 11.31 30.32 12.55
N LEU A 466 11.99 29.19 12.39
CA LEU A 466 11.60 27.96 13.08
C LEU A 466 12.41 27.82 14.36
N THR A 467 11.73 27.59 15.47
CA THR A 467 12.35 27.23 16.75
C THR A 467 12.69 25.75 16.77
N ASN A 468 13.87 25.37 17.29
CA ASN A 468 14.23 23.95 17.44
C ASN A 468 13.06 23.18 18.09
N PRO A 469 12.52 22.15 17.41
CA PRO A 469 11.31 21.46 17.84
C PRO A 469 11.52 20.53 19.06
N GLY A 470 12.73 20.49 19.62
CA GLY A 470 13.10 19.56 20.68
C GLY A 470 13.09 18.11 20.21
N GLN A 471 12.96 17.16 21.14
CA GLN A 471 13.04 15.72 20.86
C GLN A 471 11.90 15.16 19.99
N LEU A 472 10.93 15.98 19.60
CA LEU A 472 9.68 15.52 18.98
C LEU A 472 9.78 15.26 17.46
N THR A 473 10.78 15.83 16.76
CA THR A 473 10.94 15.68 15.28
C THR A 473 12.39 15.86 14.81
N GLY A 474 13.30 14.96 15.19
CA GLY A 474 14.72 15.08 14.80
C GLY A 474 15.37 16.32 15.41
N SER A 475 15.78 16.19 16.68
CA SER A 475 16.21 17.22 17.66
C SER A 475 17.33 18.18 17.24
N PHE A 476 17.79 18.10 16.00
CA PHE A 476 19.07 18.64 15.56
C PHE A 476 18.93 19.80 14.57
N LYS A 477 17.72 20.14 14.12
CA LYS A 477 17.49 21.36 13.35
C LYS A 477 17.61 22.59 14.26
N PRO A 478 18.51 23.54 13.97
CA PRO A 478 18.71 24.71 14.82
C PRO A 478 17.52 25.66 14.74
N THR A 479 17.35 26.45 15.80
CA THR A 479 16.49 27.64 15.74
C THR A 479 17.09 28.61 14.73
N ALA A 480 16.43 28.81 13.59
CA ALA A 480 16.95 29.63 12.50
C ALA A 480 15.85 30.06 11.54
N VAL A 481 16.19 30.87 10.54
CA VAL A 481 15.31 31.23 9.44
C VAL A 481 15.43 30.19 8.33
N TYR A 482 14.29 29.71 7.83
CA TYR A 482 14.20 28.70 6.77
C TYR A 482 13.39 29.25 5.61
N ASP A 483 13.85 28.99 4.40
CA ASP A 483 13.19 29.46 3.17
C ASP A 483 12.26 28.39 2.62
N PHE A 484 11.03 28.76 2.31
CA PHE A 484 10.16 27.89 1.54
C PHE A 484 10.71 27.73 0.12
N LYS A 485 10.98 26.49 -0.27
CA LYS A 485 11.36 26.10 -1.61
C LYS A 485 11.03 24.64 -1.86
N ASP A 486 10.64 24.32 -3.08
CA ASP A 486 10.40 22.96 -3.54
C ASP A 486 11.58 22.02 -3.26
N GLN A 487 11.27 20.75 -3.01
CA GLN A 487 12.26 19.76 -2.57
C GLN A 487 12.20 18.48 -3.40
N GLY A 488 13.35 18.10 -3.95
CA GLY A 488 13.56 16.81 -4.59
C GLY A 488 14.11 15.76 -3.62
N VAL A 489 13.63 14.54 -3.75
CA VAL A 489 14.05 13.37 -2.97
C VAL A 489 14.24 12.20 -3.92
N ILE A 490 15.40 11.55 -3.84
CA ILE A 490 15.67 10.30 -4.55
C ILE A 490 15.74 9.17 -3.53
N SER A 491 15.06 8.07 -3.77
CA SER A 491 15.19 6.83 -3.02
C SER A 491 15.40 5.66 -3.98
N GLY A 492 15.83 4.53 -3.44
CA GLY A 492 15.92 3.31 -4.21
C GLY A 492 15.79 2.07 -3.35
N LEU A 493 15.52 0.94 -4.01
CA LEU A 493 15.34 -0.34 -3.36
C LEU A 493 15.94 -1.45 -4.21
N VAL A 494 16.70 -2.33 -3.59
CA VAL A 494 17.04 -3.64 -4.15
C VAL A 494 16.27 -4.69 -3.38
N GLY A 495 15.66 -5.64 -4.08
CA GLY A 495 14.80 -6.64 -3.48
C GLY A 495 14.96 -8.01 -4.12
N VAL A 496 14.87 -9.05 -3.29
CA VAL A 496 14.78 -10.44 -3.74
C VAL A 496 13.50 -11.05 -3.19
N ARG A 497 12.72 -11.69 -4.05
CA ARG A 497 11.46 -12.34 -3.68
C ARG A 497 11.42 -13.77 -4.20
N ARG A 498 11.08 -14.71 -3.32
CA ARG A 498 10.71 -16.09 -3.68
C ARG A 498 9.24 -16.33 -3.33
N THR A 499 8.41 -16.59 -4.34
CA THR A 499 7.00 -16.99 -4.16
C THR A 499 6.89 -18.51 -4.08
N PHE A 500 5.98 -19.10 -3.33
CA PHE A 500 5.81 -20.56 -3.26
C PHE A 500 4.34 -20.97 -3.31
#